data_AF-A0A1Y1YU16-F1
#
_entry.id   AF-A0A1Y1YU16-F1
#
_cell.length_a   1.000
_cell.length_b   1.000
_cell.length_c   1.000
_cell.angle_alpha   90.00
_cell.angle_beta   90.00
_cell.angle_gamma   90.00
#
_symmetry.space_group_name_H-M   'P 1'
#
loop_
_entity.id
_entity.type
_entity.pdbx_description
1 polymer ?
#
loop_
_entity_poly.entity_id
_entity_poly.type
_entity_poly.pdbx_seq_one_letter_code
_entity_poly.pdbx_strand_id
1 'polypeptide(L)'
;MKSSLFIIISFILLFINVKADNNDRKWMSLLPEDLKLNKLNIPGTHDSGTFRVTTAVSAFAQTQNLSIKEQLENGIRYLDLRLSDDEESSDRNIYNSHDSIVCWESFWSWKKLHLNKVLDYCVEFLLTQESKDETIILHLKQENRPEKMQAKEFTNKVGNVIFDKKYQNYIYNSTTIPLHKDVKCKIYIVTRSNFVMEDDSGKNNQNFGCKIEISEMGGCYFYNKADPLGLNSGDICRQVVIGDIHVQDAYNLRENNKWYMVKDVLTGEIDCRSKD
;
A
#
# COMPACT_ATOMS: atom_id res chain seq x y z
N MET A 1 0.22 -27.01 -5.69
CA MET A 1 0.81 -25.89 -4.93
C MET A 1 -0.26 -24.84 -4.68
N LYS A 2 -0.57 -24.55 -3.41
CA LYS A 2 -1.44 -23.39 -3.09
C LYS A 2 -0.74 -22.10 -3.53
N SER A 3 -1.54 -21.14 -3.94
CA SER A 3 -1.12 -19.91 -4.60
C SER A 3 -0.79 -18.83 -3.59
N SER A 4 0.44 -18.78 -3.11
CA SER A 4 0.80 -17.74 -2.14
C SER A 4 1.02 -16.37 -2.79
N LEU A 5 0.40 -15.30 -2.26
CA LEU A 5 0.73 -13.90 -2.59
C LEU A 5 1.96 -13.49 -1.78
N PHE A 6 3.00 -12.94 -2.42
CA PHE A 6 4.14 -12.36 -1.71
C PHE A 6 4.07 -10.83 -1.77
N ILE A 7 3.95 -10.18 -0.62
CA ILE A 7 4.05 -8.71 -0.51
C ILE A 7 5.36 -8.41 0.22
N ILE A 8 6.28 -7.77 -0.48
CA ILE A 8 7.52 -7.26 0.12
C ILE A 8 7.34 -5.76 0.27
N ILE A 9 7.04 -5.32 1.50
CA ILE A 9 7.08 -3.92 1.87
C ILE A 9 8.50 -3.66 2.37
N SER A 10 9.29 -3.01 1.53
CA SER A 10 10.69 -2.74 1.84
C SER A 10 10.98 -1.28 1.60
N PHE A 11 11.71 -0.66 2.54
CA PHE A 11 12.55 0.50 2.31
C PHE A 11 13.61 0.13 1.26
N ILE A 12 13.19 -0.02 0.01
CA ILE A 12 14.11 0.02 -1.11
C ILE A 12 13.98 1.44 -1.63
N LEU A 13 14.97 2.28 -1.30
CA LEU A 13 15.35 3.40 -2.15
C LEU A 13 15.84 2.81 -3.47
N LEU A 14 14.90 2.35 -4.29
CA LEU A 14 15.13 2.02 -5.67
C LEU A 14 15.15 3.38 -6.37
N PHE A 15 16.34 3.96 -6.52
CA PHE A 15 16.58 5.02 -7.49
C PHE A 15 16.36 4.42 -8.88
N ILE A 16 15.10 4.29 -9.30
CA ILE A 16 14.76 3.91 -10.67
C ILE A 16 14.96 5.16 -11.52
N ASN A 17 16.21 5.39 -11.94
CA ASN A 17 16.54 6.25 -13.08
C ASN A 17 16.38 5.46 -14.38
N VAL A 18 15.27 4.71 -14.52
CA VAL A 18 14.89 4.08 -15.78
C VAL A 18 13.91 5.04 -16.43
N LYS A 19 14.20 5.52 -17.63
CA LYS A 19 13.20 6.22 -18.44
C LYS A 19 12.07 5.22 -18.68
N ALA A 20 10.85 5.58 -18.30
CA ALA A 20 9.65 4.82 -18.64
C ALA A 20 9.67 4.44 -20.13
N ASP A 21 9.63 3.14 -20.42
CA ASP A 21 9.31 2.65 -21.75
C ASP A 21 7.78 2.70 -21.92
N ASN A 22 7.30 2.87 -23.15
CA ASN A 22 5.88 2.80 -23.46
C ASN A 22 5.26 1.44 -23.06
N ASN A 23 6.08 0.40 -22.88
CA ASN A 23 5.64 -0.89 -22.36
C ASN A 23 5.31 -0.85 -20.85
N ASP A 24 5.95 0.01 -20.06
CA ASP A 24 5.73 0.09 -18.61
C ASP A 24 4.31 0.58 -18.27
N ARG A 25 3.70 1.35 -19.17
CA ARG A 25 2.34 1.89 -19.00
C ARG A 25 1.24 0.86 -19.24
N LYS A 26 1.57 -0.29 -19.82
CA LYS A 26 0.60 -1.28 -20.31
C LYS A 26 1.04 -2.74 -20.13
N TRP A 27 1.94 -3.02 -19.19
CA TRP A 27 2.54 -4.35 -19.05
C TRP A 27 1.51 -5.43 -18.66
N MET A 28 0.39 -5.05 -18.02
CA MET A 28 -0.67 -5.99 -17.67
C MET A 28 -1.51 -6.43 -18.88
N SER A 29 -1.46 -5.70 -20.00
CA SER A 29 -2.13 -6.10 -21.25
C SER A 29 -1.65 -7.44 -21.82
N LEU A 30 -0.47 -7.91 -21.41
CA LEU A 30 0.11 -9.19 -21.83
C LEU A 30 -0.31 -10.37 -20.94
N LEU A 31 -1.06 -10.11 -19.86
CA LEU A 31 -1.40 -11.13 -18.87
C LEU A 31 -2.66 -11.91 -19.24
N PRO A 32 -2.73 -13.21 -18.91
CA PRO A 32 -3.96 -13.99 -19.03
C PRO A 32 -5.09 -13.40 -18.18
N GLU A 33 -6.31 -13.51 -18.69
CA GLU A 33 -7.52 -12.95 -18.06
C GLU A 33 -7.94 -13.70 -16.79
N ASP A 34 -7.68 -15.01 -16.74
CA ASP A 34 -8.00 -15.92 -15.64
C ASP A 34 -6.91 -15.99 -14.55
N LEU A 35 -5.87 -15.18 -14.68
CA LEU A 35 -4.79 -15.11 -13.69
C LEU A 35 -5.26 -14.33 -12.46
N LYS A 36 -5.15 -14.91 -11.27
CA LYS A 36 -5.40 -14.17 -10.01
C LYS A 36 -4.31 -13.15 -9.77
N LEU A 37 -4.65 -12.00 -9.18
CA LEU A 37 -3.65 -10.96 -8.89
C LEU A 37 -2.50 -11.46 -7.99
N ASN A 38 -2.76 -12.42 -7.11
CA ASN A 38 -1.71 -13.02 -6.29
C ASN A 38 -0.77 -14.00 -7.00
N LYS A 39 -0.93 -14.17 -8.31
CA LYS A 39 0.00 -14.91 -9.16
C LYS A 39 0.92 -14.00 -9.97
N LEU A 40 0.78 -12.68 -9.79
CA LEU A 40 1.55 -11.68 -10.51
C LEU A 40 2.68 -11.16 -9.64
N ASN A 41 3.83 -10.90 -10.27
CA ASN A 41 4.85 -10.04 -9.70
C ASN A 41 4.43 -8.60 -10.01
N ILE A 42 3.91 -7.90 -9.00
CA ILE A 42 3.41 -6.54 -9.15
C ILE A 42 4.40 -5.58 -8.49
N PRO A 43 5.02 -4.66 -9.24
CA PRO A 43 5.87 -3.64 -8.65
C PRO A 43 5.04 -2.64 -7.84
N GLY A 44 5.54 -2.30 -6.66
CA GLY A 44 4.90 -1.39 -5.72
C GLY A 44 5.86 -0.38 -5.12
N THR A 45 5.30 0.67 -4.52
CA THR A 45 6.06 1.71 -3.81
C THR A 45 5.63 1.78 -2.35
N HIS A 46 6.62 1.80 -1.45
CA HIS A 46 6.43 2.03 -0.01
C HIS A 46 6.19 3.51 0.25
N ASP A 47 5.21 3.86 1.09
CA ASP A 47 4.75 5.22 1.36
C ASP A 47 4.68 6.09 0.09
N SER A 48 3.89 5.64 -0.88
CA SER A 48 3.86 6.18 -2.26
C SER A 48 3.66 7.70 -2.31
N GLY A 49 2.99 8.28 -1.32
CA GLY A 49 2.72 9.71 -1.21
C GLY A 49 3.89 10.59 -0.79
N THR A 50 5.00 10.02 -0.30
CA THR A 50 6.12 10.81 0.28
C THR A 50 7.02 11.48 -0.75
N PHE A 51 6.66 11.46 -2.03
CA PHE A 51 7.42 12.08 -3.12
C PHE A 51 7.65 13.60 -2.94
N ARG A 52 6.92 14.21 -2.01
CA ARG A 52 7.12 15.59 -1.59
C ARG A 52 6.84 15.74 -0.09
N VAL A 53 7.91 15.77 0.69
CA VAL A 53 7.94 16.08 2.14
C VAL A 53 8.92 17.21 2.41
N THR A 54 8.77 17.94 3.52
CA THR A 54 9.60 19.12 3.79
C THR A 54 11.10 18.77 3.85
N THR A 55 11.97 19.67 3.38
CA THR A 55 13.41 19.41 3.25
C THR A 55 14.08 19.03 4.58
N ALA A 56 13.57 19.55 5.70
CA ALA A 56 14.11 19.25 7.03
C ALA A 56 13.95 17.78 7.44
N VAL A 57 12.98 17.07 6.85
CA VAL A 57 12.63 15.69 7.23
C VAL A 57 12.81 14.67 6.11
N SER A 58 13.16 15.13 4.90
CA SER A 58 13.24 14.27 3.71
C SER A 58 14.22 13.11 3.87
N ALA A 59 15.33 13.30 4.58
CA ALA A 59 16.34 12.26 4.78
C ALA A 59 15.82 11.00 5.49
N PHE A 60 14.72 11.08 6.25
CA PHE A 60 14.14 9.96 6.99
C PHE A 60 12.66 9.69 6.68
N ALA A 61 11.95 10.62 6.05
CA ALA A 61 10.53 10.47 5.71
C ALA A 61 10.27 10.32 4.20
N GLN A 62 11.21 10.68 3.33
CA GLN A 62 11.02 10.59 1.88
C GLN A 62 11.45 9.22 1.36
N THR A 63 10.49 8.46 0.83
CA THR A 63 10.75 7.13 0.25
C THR A 63 10.65 7.15 -1.28
N GLN A 64 9.97 8.15 -1.85
CA GLN A 64 9.76 8.31 -3.29
C GLN A 64 10.31 9.65 -3.80
N ASN A 65 10.66 9.72 -5.09
CA ASN A 65 10.97 10.98 -5.79
C ASN A 65 10.01 11.26 -6.95
N LEU A 66 9.25 10.25 -7.38
CA LEU A 66 8.27 10.33 -8.45
C LEU A 66 6.90 10.60 -7.85
N SER A 67 6.14 11.54 -8.43
CA SER A 67 4.72 11.72 -8.11
C SER A 67 3.92 10.44 -8.36
N ILE A 68 2.73 10.32 -7.78
CA ILE A 68 1.85 9.16 -8.03
C ILE A 68 1.63 8.93 -9.52
N LYS A 69 1.41 10.01 -10.28
CA LYS A 69 1.26 9.94 -11.73
C LYS A 69 2.50 9.33 -12.40
N GLU A 70 3.69 9.84 -12.07
CA GLU A 70 4.94 9.33 -12.62
C GLU A 70 5.20 7.87 -12.19
N GLN A 71 4.88 7.49 -10.96
CA GLN A 71 4.98 6.09 -10.51
C GLN A 71 4.13 5.17 -11.40
N LEU A 72 2.86 5.54 -11.66
CA LEU A 72 1.98 4.78 -12.55
C LEU A 72 2.53 4.72 -13.98
N GLU A 73 3.05 5.84 -14.50
CA GLU A 73 3.66 5.91 -15.83
C GLU A 73 4.93 5.04 -15.95
N ASN A 74 5.62 4.76 -14.83
CA ASN A 74 6.80 3.90 -14.72
C ASN A 74 6.45 2.46 -14.26
N GLY A 75 5.21 2.02 -14.48
CA GLY A 75 4.81 0.62 -14.30
C GLY A 75 4.42 0.19 -12.89
N ILE A 76 4.46 1.10 -11.91
CA ILE A 76 3.98 0.81 -10.55
C ILE A 76 2.46 0.58 -10.57
N ARG A 77 2.01 -0.50 -9.92
CA ARG A 77 0.58 -0.84 -9.81
C ARG A 77 0.15 -1.14 -8.38
N TYR A 78 1.06 -1.06 -7.41
CA TYR A 78 0.76 -1.22 -5.99
C TYR A 78 1.22 0.02 -5.23
N LEU A 79 0.28 0.76 -4.64
CA LEU A 79 0.56 2.00 -3.90
C LEU A 79 0.25 1.80 -2.42
N ASP A 80 1.26 1.97 -1.55
CA ASP A 80 1.11 1.99 -0.10
C ASP A 80 0.76 3.42 0.35
N LEU A 81 -0.48 3.62 0.79
CA LEU A 81 -1.00 4.92 1.24
C LEU A 81 -1.26 4.90 2.74
N ARG A 82 -0.60 5.84 3.41
CA ARG A 82 -0.66 6.06 4.85
C ARG A 82 -1.51 7.29 5.11
N LEU A 83 -2.66 7.09 5.73
CA LEU A 83 -3.75 8.05 5.74
C LEU A 83 -3.91 8.72 7.11
N SER A 84 -4.03 10.03 7.11
CA SER A 84 -4.27 10.86 8.29
C SER A 84 -5.50 11.74 8.13
N ASP A 85 -6.17 12.01 9.26
CA ASP A 85 -7.33 12.89 9.30
C ASP A 85 -6.91 14.35 9.14
N ASP A 86 -7.57 15.09 8.24
CA ASP A 86 -7.37 16.54 8.11
C ASP A 86 -8.33 17.30 9.03
N GLU A 87 -7.93 17.50 10.29
CA GLU A 87 -8.74 18.23 11.29
C GLU A 87 -9.09 19.67 10.88
N GLU A 88 -8.31 20.26 9.97
CA GLU A 88 -8.47 21.63 9.50
C GLU A 88 -9.48 21.76 8.34
N SER A 89 -9.91 20.64 7.73
CA SER A 89 -10.77 20.65 6.55
C SER A 89 -12.24 20.45 6.91
N SER A 90 -13.10 21.37 6.48
CA SER A 90 -14.57 21.26 6.58
C SER A 90 -15.15 20.09 5.79
N ASP A 91 -14.42 19.59 4.79
CA ASP A 91 -14.94 18.70 3.76
C ASP A 91 -14.64 17.23 4.02
N ARG A 92 -14.35 16.87 5.28
CA ARG A 92 -14.11 15.48 5.72
C ARG A 92 -12.92 14.84 4.99
N ASN A 93 -11.84 15.60 4.81
CA ASN A 93 -10.71 15.14 4.02
C ASN A 93 -9.74 14.24 4.80
N ILE A 94 -9.18 13.30 4.05
CA ILE A 94 -8.11 12.40 4.48
C ILE A 94 -6.90 12.70 3.60
N TYR A 95 -5.73 12.85 4.21
CA TYR A 95 -4.48 13.12 3.48
C TYR A 95 -3.41 12.06 3.74
N ASN A 96 -2.40 12.03 2.87
CA ASN A 96 -1.28 11.12 2.99
C ASN A 96 -0.23 11.69 3.94
N SER A 97 0.29 10.87 4.85
CA SER A 97 1.36 11.24 5.77
C SER A 97 2.31 10.08 6.00
N HIS A 98 3.48 10.33 6.54
CA HIS A 98 4.38 9.30 7.06
C HIS A 98 4.70 9.65 8.51
N ASP A 99 4.15 8.89 9.47
CA ASP A 99 4.04 9.34 10.85
C ASP A 99 3.41 10.76 10.88
N SER A 100 3.89 11.66 11.72
CA SER A 100 3.48 13.07 11.80
C SER A 100 3.86 13.94 10.59
N ILE A 101 4.54 13.40 9.57
CA ILE A 101 4.99 14.17 8.41
C ILE A 101 3.92 14.20 7.32
N VAL A 102 3.43 15.40 7.02
CA VAL A 102 2.48 15.65 5.93
C VAL A 102 3.15 15.44 4.57
N CYS A 103 2.49 14.68 3.68
CA CYS A 103 2.85 14.59 2.27
C CYS A 103 2.13 15.69 1.46
N TRP A 104 2.83 16.32 0.51
CA TRP A 104 2.33 17.52 -0.16
C TRP A 104 2.09 17.32 -1.67
N GLU A 105 0.94 17.76 -2.17
CA GLU A 105 0.71 17.91 -3.61
C GLU A 105 1.46 19.14 -4.15
N SER A 106 1.60 20.20 -3.35
CA SER A 106 2.33 21.40 -3.73
C SER A 106 2.74 22.20 -2.49
N PHE A 107 4.04 22.51 -2.38
CA PHE A 107 4.54 23.39 -1.31
C PHE A 107 4.11 24.85 -1.51
N TRP A 108 4.07 25.31 -2.76
CA TRP A 108 3.77 26.72 -3.08
C TRP A 108 2.38 27.15 -2.62
N SER A 109 1.42 26.23 -2.68
CA SER A 109 0.04 26.46 -2.28
C SER A 109 -0.30 25.79 -0.94
N TRP A 110 0.69 25.24 -0.22
CA TRP A 110 0.49 24.47 1.01
C TRP A 110 -0.64 23.44 0.89
N LYS A 111 -0.66 22.73 -0.24
CA LYS A 111 -1.73 21.79 -0.56
C LYS A 111 -1.29 20.38 -0.17
N LYS A 112 -1.90 19.84 0.89
CA LYS A 112 -1.69 18.45 1.35
C LYS A 112 -2.07 17.48 0.23
N LEU A 113 -1.40 16.33 0.16
CA LEU A 113 -1.74 15.28 -0.79
C LEU A 113 -2.95 14.49 -0.26
N HIS A 114 -4.16 14.95 -0.57
CA HIS A 114 -5.40 14.28 -0.18
C HIS A 114 -5.66 12.98 -0.95
N LEU A 115 -6.37 12.04 -0.33
CA LEU A 115 -6.70 10.73 -0.93
C LEU A 115 -7.48 10.87 -2.24
N ASN A 116 -8.42 11.82 -2.32
CA ASN A 116 -9.16 12.12 -3.55
C ASN A 116 -8.23 12.52 -4.70
N LYS A 117 -7.13 13.24 -4.42
CA LYS A 117 -6.15 13.62 -5.43
C LYS A 117 -5.34 12.41 -5.91
N VAL A 118 -5.04 11.46 -5.03
CA VAL A 118 -4.41 10.19 -5.42
C VAL A 118 -5.36 9.37 -6.30
N LEU A 119 -6.66 9.30 -5.95
CA LEU A 119 -7.69 8.67 -6.78
C LEU A 119 -7.82 9.34 -8.15
N ASP A 120 -7.72 10.67 -8.22
CA ASP A 120 -7.69 11.42 -9.48
C ASP A 120 -6.55 10.95 -10.39
N TYR A 121 -5.32 10.89 -9.86
CA TYR A 121 -4.18 10.38 -10.64
C TYR A 121 -4.38 8.94 -11.13
N CYS A 122 -4.96 8.08 -10.28
CA CYS A 122 -5.25 6.69 -10.64
C CYS A 122 -6.30 6.60 -11.75
N VAL A 123 -7.41 7.34 -11.64
CA VAL A 123 -8.48 7.34 -12.64
C VAL A 123 -8.00 7.98 -13.95
N GLU A 124 -7.26 9.09 -13.89
CA GLU A 124 -6.65 9.72 -15.07
C GLU A 124 -5.76 8.74 -15.83
N PHE A 125 -4.96 7.94 -15.11
CA PHE A 125 -4.13 6.88 -15.72
C PHE A 125 -4.98 5.78 -16.38
N LEU A 126 -5.97 5.23 -15.66
CA LEU A 126 -6.83 4.15 -16.16
C LEU A 126 -7.73 4.58 -17.33
N LEU A 127 -8.02 5.87 -17.45
CA LEU A 127 -8.78 6.45 -18.57
C LEU A 127 -8.00 6.50 -19.88
N THR A 128 -6.67 6.34 -19.85
CA THR A 128 -5.88 6.30 -21.08
C THR A 128 -6.17 5.02 -21.87
N GLN A 129 -6.20 5.11 -23.21
CA GLN A 129 -6.50 3.94 -24.05
C GLN A 129 -5.48 2.81 -23.85
N GLU A 130 -4.24 3.17 -23.52
CA GLU A 130 -3.13 2.23 -23.33
C GLU A 130 -3.21 1.46 -22.01
N SER A 131 -3.96 1.96 -21.02
CA SER A 131 -3.99 1.40 -19.67
C SER A 131 -5.31 0.73 -19.29
N LYS A 132 -6.14 0.35 -20.27
CA LYS A 132 -7.45 -0.29 -20.03
C LYS A 132 -7.35 -1.69 -19.43
N ASP A 133 -6.27 -2.42 -19.72
CA ASP A 133 -6.01 -3.74 -19.14
C ASP A 133 -5.27 -3.64 -17.80
N GLU A 134 -4.92 -2.43 -17.34
CA GLU A 134 -4.21 -2.25 -16.09
C GLU A 134 -5.18 -2.23 -14.90
N THR A 135 -4.67 -2.59 -13.73
CA THR A 135 -5.34 -2.40 -12.44
C THR A 135 -4.40 -1.73 -11.46
N ILE A 136 -4.93 -0.90 -10.57
CA ILE A 136 -4.15 -0.27 -9.51
C ILE A 136 -4.60 -0.83 -8.18
N ILE A 137 -3.65 -1.32 -7.38
CA ILE A 137 -3.88 -1.77 -6.02
C ILE A 137 -3.55 -0.59 -5.08
N LEU A 138 -4.55 -0.13 -4.34
CA LEU A 138 -4.34 0.83 -3.25
C LEU A 138 -4.34 0.07 -1.93
N HIS A 139 -3.20 0.02 -1.26
CA HIS A 139 -3.08 -0.52 0.08
C HIS A 139 -3.17 0.61 1.10
N LEU A 140 -4.24 0.60 1.89
CA LEU A 140 -4.57 1.69 2.80
C LEU A 140 -4.25 1.30 4.24
N LYS A 141 -3.56 2.19 4.95
CA LYS A 141 -3.32 2.11 6.40
C LYS A 141 -3.72 3.42 7.05
N GLN A 142 -4.38 3.34 8.21
CA GLN A 142 -4.53 4.49 9.11
C GLN A 142 -3.17 4.83 9.74
N GLU A 143 -2.69 6.04 9.51
CA GLU A 143 -1.43 6.57 10.03
C GLU A 143 -1.70 7.40 11.28
N ASN A 144 -2.36 8.55 11.15
CA ASN A 144 -2.77 9.36 12.31
C ASN A 144 -4.28 9.57 12.36
N ARG A 145 -4.84 9.28 13.52
CA ARG A 145 -6.22 9.58 13.86
C ARG A 145 -6.23 10.35 15.18
N PRO A 146 -6.91 11.50 15.28
CA PRO A 146 -7.05 12.21 16.54
C PRO A 146 -7.55 11.28 17.65
N GLU A 147 -7.03 11.38 18.87
CA GLU A 147 -7.40 10.47 19.97
C GLU A 147 -8.91 10.45 20.26
N LYS A 148 -9.53 11.63 20.19
CA LYS A 148 -10.98 11.83 20.37
C LYS A 148 -11.83 11.23 19.24
N MET A 149 -11.24 10.96 18.08
CA MET A 149 -11.94 10.44 16.91
C MET A 149 -12.08 8.93 17.00
N GLN A 150 -13.30 8.43 16.79
CA GLN A 150 -13.57 7.00 16.78
C GLN A 150 -13.03 6.36 15.49
N ALA A 151 -12.63 5.09 15.57
CA ALA A 151 -12.12 4.34 14.41
C ALA A 151 -13.11 4.37 13.23
N LYS A 152 -14.40 4.18 13.52
CA LYS A 152 -15.46 4.20 12.52
C LYS A 152 -15.61 5.54 11.81
N GLU A 153 -15.35 6.65 12.50
CA GLU A 153 -15.45 7.98 11.90
C GLU A 153 -14.35 8.15 10.84
N PHE A 154 -13.13 7.73 11.18
CA PHE A 154 -12.01 7.73 10.24
C PHE A 154 -12.29 6.83 9.02
N THR A 155 -12.74 5.59 9.23
CA THR A 155 -13.03 4.66 8.12
C THR A 155 -14.23 5.10 7.29
N ASN A 156 -15.24 5.75 7.89
CA ASN A 156 -16.33 6.40 7.17
C ASN A 156 -15.82 7.55 6.29
N LYS A 157 -14.92 8.40 6.78
CA LYS A 157 -14.30 9.47 5.96
C LYS A 157 -13.54 8.87 4.77
N VAL A 158 -12.71 7.85 5.00
CA VAL A 158 -12.01 7.15 3.91
C VAL A 158 -12.99 6.55 2.91
N GLY A 159 -14.02 5.85 3.39
CA GLY A 159 -15.05 5.24 2.56
C GLY A 159 -15.82 6.26 1.73
N ASN A 160 -16.20 7.40 2.31
CA ASN A 160 -16.87 8.49 1.60
C ASN A 160 -16.03 9.03 0.43
N VAL A 161 -14.69 9.10 0.60
CA VAL A 161 -13.79 9.51 -0.48
C VAL A 161 -13.70 8.43 -1.57
N ILE A 162 -13.54 7.16 -1.20
CA ILE A 162 -13.40 6.04 -2.15
C ILE A 162 -14.68 5.81 -2.95
N PHE A 163 -15.83 5.83 -2.29
CA PHE A 163 -17.14 5.55 -2.89
C PHE A 163 -17.87 6.79 -3.39
N ASP A 164 -17.18 7.93 -3.49
CA ASP A 164 -17.72 9.10 -4.17
C ASP A 164 -18.14 8.73 -5.60
N LYS A 165 -19.24 9.32 -6.07
CA LYS A 165 -19.82 9.06 -7.41
C LYS A 165 -18.79 9.26 -8.53
N LYS A 166 -17.80 10.13 -8.34
CA LYS A 166 -16.69 10.37 -9.27
C LYS A 166 -15.85 9.11 -9.51
N TYR A 167 -15.62 8.29 -8.48
CA TYR A 167 -14.73 7.13 -8.53
C TYR A 167 -15.46 5.79 -8.58
N GLN A 168 -16.76 5.75 -8.26
CA GLN A 168 -17.53 4.50 -8.11
C GLN A 168 -17.38 3.50 -9.27
N ASN A 169 -17.22 3.99 -10.51
CA ASN A 169 -17.08 3.14 -11.70
C ASN A 169 -15.68 2.56 -11.87
N TYR A 170 -14.70 3.05 -11.12
CA TYR A 170 -13.32 2.57 -11.15
C TYR A 170 -12.98 1.75 -9.90
N ILE A 171 -13.73 1.87 -8.81
CA ILE A 171 -13.47 1.05 -7.61
C ILE A 171 -13.95 -0.39 -7.81
N TYR A 172 -13.06 -1.35 -7.56
CA TYR A 172 -13.41 -2.75 -7.36
C TYR A 172 -13.33 -3.07 -5.87
N ASN A 173 -14.48 -3.06 -5.20
CA ASN A 173 -14.57 -3.40 -3.78
C ASN A 173 -14.82 -4.89 -3.60
N SER A 174 -13.81 -5.60 -3.08
CA SER A 174 -13.89 -7.02 -2.76
C SER A 174 -13.07 -7.30 -1.51
N THR A 175 -13.53 -8.24 -0.69
CA THR A 175 -12.80 -8.77 0.47
C THR A 175 -11.91 -9.96 0.09
N THR A 176 -11.88 -10.33 -1.19
CA THR A 176 -11.11 -11.47 -1.71
C THR A 176 -10.26 -11.05 -2.91
N ILE A 177 -9.15 -11.77 -3.12
CA ILE A 177 -8.22 -11.51 -4.22
C ILE A 177 -8.87 -11.87 -5.57
N PRO A 178 -9.06 -10.90 -6.48
CA PRO A 178 -9.78 -11.10 -7.72
C PRO A 178 -8.93 -11.71 -8.85
N LEU A 179 -9.61 -12.10 -9.93
CA LEU A 179 -8.98 -12.41 -11.21
C LEU A 179 -8.65 -11.11 -11.95
N HIS A 180 -7.61 -11.15 -12.78
CA HIS A 180 -7.17 -10.01 -13.58
C HIS A 180 -8.31 -9.42 -14.43
N LYS A 181 -9.10 -10.26 -15.11
CA LYS A 181 -10.24 -9.80 -15.92
C LYS A 181 -11.28 -8.98 -15.17
N ASP A 182 -11.45 -9.21 -13.85
CA ASP A 182 -12.49 -8.56 -13.06
C ASP A 182 -12.07 -7.14 -12.62
N VAL A 183 -10.77 -6.86 -12.70
CA VAL A 183 -10.17 -5.60 -12.20
C VAL A 183 -9.49 -4.76 -13.28
N LYS A 184 -9.62 -5.14 -14.56
CA LYS A 184 -9.18 -4.30 -15.69
C LYS A 184 -9.85 -2.94 -15.63
N CYS A 185 -9.05 -1.87 -15.76
CA CYS A 185 -9.52 -0.49 -15.63
C CYS A 185 -10.15 -0.20 -14.25
N LYS A 186 -9.74 -0.92 -13.20
CA LYS A 186 -10.22 -0.74 -11.82
C LYS A 186 -9.10 -0.49 -10.83
N ILE A 187 -9.48 0.16 -9.74
CA ILE A 187 -8.72 0.32 -8.51
C ILE A 187 -9.21 -0.74 -7.52
N TYR A 188 -8.34 -1.67 -7.17
CA TYR A 188 -8.59 -2.71 -6.16
C TYR A 188 -8.10 -2.22 -4.78
N ILE A 189 -8.95 -2.31 -3.77
CA ILE A 189 -8.64 -1.81 -2.43
C ILE A 189 -8.13 -2.95 -1.54
N VAL A 190 -7.01 -2.71 -0.88
CA VAL A 190 -6.41 -3.55 0.15
C VAL A 190 -6.27 -2.71 1.41
N THR A 191 -6.45 -3.30 2.59
CA THR A 191 -6.43 -2.56 3.86
C THR A 191 -5.59 -3.28 4.90
N ARG A 192 -4.80 -2.54 5.69
CA ARG A 192 -3.98 -3.14 6.77
C ARG A 192 -4.80 -3.52 8.01
N SER A 193 -5.98 -2.91 8.17
CA SER A 193 -6.93 -3.17 9.26
C SER A 193 -8.36 -3.29 8.73
N ASN A 194 -9.33 -3.56 9.60
CA ASN A 194 -10.73 -3.58 9.19
C ASN A 194 -11.19 -2.15 8.87
N PHE A 195 -11.50 -1.89 7.61
CA PHE A 195 -12.15 -0.65 7.18
C PHE A 195 -13.63 -0.95 6.97
N VAL A 196 -14.45 -0.29 7.77
CA VAL A 196 -15.91 -0.49 7.80
C VAL A 196 -16.55 0.86 7.53
N MET A 197 -17.47 0.89 6.58
CA MET A 197 -18.45 1.96 6.51
C MET A 197 -19.65 1.58 7.37
N GLU A 198 -19.93 2.40 8.38
CA GLU A 198 -21.07 2.24 9.27
C GLU A 198 -22.05 3.38 9.04
N ASP A 199 -23.34 3.05 8.87
CA ASP A 199 -24.39 4.06 8.88
C ASP A 199 -24.64 4.62 10.29
N ASP A 200 -25.30 5.77 10.39
CA ASP A 200 -25.61 6.43 11.68
C ASP A 200 -26.45 5.53 12.61
N SER A 201 -27.11 4.51 12.06
CA SER A 201 -27.92 3.56 12.80
C SER A 201 -27.11 2.38 13.37
N GLY A 202 -25.86 2.19 12.92
CA GLY A 202 -24.99 1.07 13.26
C GLY A 202 -25.49 -0.29 12.80
N LYS A 203 -26.50 -0.33 11.91
CA LYS A 203 -27.17 -1.57 11.48
C LYS A 203 -26.70 -2.07 10.13
N ASN A 204 -26.27 -1.17 9.24
CA ASN A 204 -25.70 -1.54 7.95
C ASN A 204 -24.21 -1.21 7.94
N ASN A 205 -23.42 -2.21 8.31
CA ASN A 205 -21.96 -2.12 8.29
C ASN A 205 -21.45 -2.81 7.02
N GLN A 206 -20.69 -2.07 6.20
CA GLN A 206 -20.07 -2.59 4.99
C GLN A 206 -18.55 -2.57 5.15
N ASN A 207 -17.95 -3.76 5.22
CA ASN A 207 -16.50 -3.89 5.06
C ASN A 207 -16.11 -3.50 3.64
N PHE A 208 -14.99 -2.80 3.49
CA PHE A 208 -14.41 -2.56 2.18
C PHE A 208 -12.91 -2.83 2.13
N GLY A 209 -12.49 -3.24 0.95
CA GLY A 209 -11.14 -3.72 0.68
C GLY A 209 -10.87 -5.13 1.21
N CYS A 210 -9.82 -5.73 0.67
CA CYS A 210 -9.28 -6.99 1.14
C CYS A 210 -8.30 -6.73 2.28
N LYS A 211 -8.68 -7.15 3.48
CA LYS A 211 -7.82 -6.99 4.66
C LYS A 211 -6.59 -7.89 4.58
N ILE A 212 -5.42 -7.28 4.74
CA ILE A 212 -4.13 -7.94 4.94
C ILE A 212 -3.56 -7.41 6.25
N GLU A 213 -3.78 -8.14 7.33
CA GLU A 213 -3.35 -7.74 8.68
C GLU A 213 -1.85 -7.92 8.88
N ILE A 214 -1.09 -6.84 8.67
CA ILE A 214 0.35 -6.82 8.89
C ILE A 214 0.60 -6.27 10.29
N SER A 215 1.00 -7.14 11.21
CA SER A 215 1.40 -6.76 12.56
C SER A 215 2.61 -5.82 12.53
N GLU A 216 2.70 -4.91 13.51
CA GLU A 216 3.90 -4.12 13.73
C GLU A 216 5.08 -5.03 14.10
N MET A 217 6.28 -4.69 13.63
CA MET A 217 7.47 -5.51 13.85
C MET A 217 7.94 -5.56 15.30
N GLY A 218 7.68 -4.51 16.08
CA GLY A 218 8.27 -4.34 17.40
C GLY A 218 9.81 -4.42 17.38
N GLY A 219 10.38 -5.01 18.43
CA GLY A 219 11.83 -5.18 18.59
C GLY A 219 12.37 -6.33 17.76
N CYS A 220 12.44 -6.16 16.44
CA CYS A 220 12.91 -7.20 15.53
C CYS A 220 14.00 -6.62 14.62
N TYR A 221 15.26 -6.84 15.00
CA TYR A 221 16.43 -6.16 14.41
C TYR A 221 17.36 -7.10 13.63
N PHE A 222 17.33 -8.41 13.92
CA PHE A 222 18.21 -9.43 13.32
C PHE A 222 17.43 -10.64 12.81
N TYR A 223 17.76 -11.12 11.60
CA TYR A 223 17.08 -12.24 10.93
C TYR A 223 17.89 -13.55 10.99
N ASN A 224 19.12 -13.56 10.45
CA ASN A 224 19.90 -14.78 10.23
C ASN A 224 21.28 -14.78 10.91
N LYS A 225 21.59 -13.76 11.73
CA LYS A 225 22.77 -13.74 12.58
C LYS A 225 22.32 -13.75 14.04
N ALA A 226 23.06 -14.48 14.87
CA ALA A 226 22.97 -14.42 16.32
C ALA A 226 22.70 -12.97 16.71
N ASP A 227 21.58 -12.72 17.40
CA ASP A 227 21.22 -11.42 17.95
C ASP A 227 22.32 -11.00 18.92
N PRO A 228 23.37 -10.32 18.46
CA PRO A 228 24.61 -10.20 19.22
C PRO A 228 24.43 -9.23 20.39
N LEU A 229 23.32 -8.51 20.38
CA LEU A 229 22.96 -7.46 21.32
C LEU A 229 21.73 -7.84 22.17
N GLY A 230 21.11 -9.01 21.94
CA GLY A 230 19.89 -9.43 22.66
C GLY A 230 18.70 -8.48 22.46
N LEU A 231 18.64 -7.78 21.31
CA LEU A 231 17.63 -6.75 21.03
C LEU A 231 16.34 -7.29 20.41
N ASN A 232 16.34 -8.53 19.93
CA ASN A 232 15.15 -9.14 19.39
C ASN A 232 14.18 -9.51 20.52
N SER A 233 12.89 -9.23 20.35
CA SER A 233 11.82 -9.64 21.27
C SER A 233 11.40 -11.12 21.08
N GLY A 234 12.21 -11.94 20.41
CA GLY A 234 11.97 -13.36 20.10
C GLY A 234 13.09 -13.97 19.23
N ASP A 235 13.05 -15.29 19.01
CA ASP A 235 14.22 -16.02 18.50
C ASP A 235 14.62 -15.68 17.05
N ILE A 236 13.66 -15.42 16.14
CA ILE A 236 13.92 -15.12 14.72
C ILE A 236 12.80 -14.23 14.15
N CYS A 237 13.19 -13.08 13.60
CA CYS A 237 12.35 -12.21 12.77
C CYS A 237 11.87 -12.92 11.51
N ARG A 238 10.62 -13.43 11.45
CA ARG A 238 10.08 -14.14 10.27
C ARG A 238 9.03 -13.31 9.52
N GLN A 239 8.75 -13.71 8.27
CA GLN A 239 7.62 -13.17 7.51
C GLN A 239 6.27 -13.45 8.20
N VAL A 240 5.29 -12.57 8.01
CA VAL A 240 3.92 -12.74 8.48
C VAL A 240 3.16 -13.58 7.45
N VAL A 241 2.43 -14.61 7.89
CA VAL A 241 1.61 -15.45 7.00
C VAL A 241 0.13 -15.32 7.38
N ILE A 242 -0.70 -14.87 6.43
CA ILE A 242 -2.13 -14.56 6.58
C ILE A 242 -2.90 -15.37 5.53
N GLY A 243 -3.38 -16.55 5.90
CA GLY A 243 -3.94 -17.48 4.93
C GLY A 243 -2.90 -17.87 3.88
N ASP A 244 -3.17 -17.59 2.60
CA ASP A 244 -2.25 -17.78 1.48
C ASP A 244 -1.42 -16.51 1.17
N ILE A 245 -1.32 -15.54 2.09
CA ILE A 245 -0.54 -14.31 1.88
C ILE A 245 0.69 -14.35 2.77
N HIS A 246 1.85 -14.15 2.16
CA HIS A 246 3.15 -14.05 2.83
C HIS A 246 3.62 -12.60 2.73
N VAL A 247 3.88 -11.98 3.88
CA VAL A 247 4.28 -10.58 3.96
C VAL A 247 5.64 -10.47 4.63
N GLN A 248 6.56 -9.83 3.93
CA GLN A 248 7.82 -9.38 4.49
C GLN A 248 7.75 -7.86 4.63
N ASP A 249 7.56 -7.41 5.87
CA ASP A 249 7.51 -5.99 6.25
C ASP A 249 8.57 -5.70 7.32
N ALA A 250 9.74 -6.34 7.20
CA ALA A 250 10.76 -6.31 8.24
C ALA A 250 11.60 -5.00 8.17
N TYR A 251 10.98 -3.83 8.36
CA TYR A 251 11.56 -2.48 8.28
C TYR A 251 12.63 -2.14 9.33
N ASN A 252 12.65 -2.79 10.51
CA ASN A 252 13.64 -2.57 11.57
C ASN A 252 14.94 -3.39 11.42
N LEU A 253 15.02 -4.29 10.42
CA LEU A 253 16.20 -5.14 10.24
C LEU A 253 17.43 -4.31 9.90
N ARG A 254 18.52 -4.57 10.63
CA ARG A 254 19.78 -3.83 10.50
C ARG A 254 20.75 -4.52 9.54
N GLU A 255 21.69 -3.74 9.03
CA GLU A 255 22.77 -4.21 8.16
C GLU A 255 22.22 -4.99 6.95
N ASN A 256 22.80 -6.17 6.66
CA ASN A 256 22.41 -7.02 5.55
C ASN A 256 21.22 -7.93 5.86
N ASN A 257 20.65 -7.91 7.07
CA ASN A 257 19.55 -8.81 7.46
C ASN A 257 18.30 -8.61 6.59
N LYS A 258 18.02 -7.36 6.19
CA LYS A 258 16.91 -7.08 5.26
C LYS A 258 17.13 -7.77 3.92
N TRP A 259 18.35 -7.72 3.38
CA TRP A 259 18.70 -8.35 2.10
C TRP A 259 18.61 -9.87 2.16
N TYR A 260 19.10 -10.48 3.24
CA TYR A 260 18.98 -11.94 3.43
C TYR A 260 17.52 -12.36 3.52
N MET A 261 16.71 -11.67 4.33
CA MET A 261 15.29 -11.97 4.44
C MET A 261 14.56 -11.82 3.10
N VAL A 262 14.77 -10.72 2.39
CA VAL A 262 14.15 -10.51 1.06
C VAL A 262 14.55 -11.61 0.09
N LYS A 263 15.85 -11.99 0.06
CA LYS A 263 16.32 -13.10 -0.78
C LYS A 263 15.60 -14.39 -0.40
N ASP A 264 15.59 -14.76 0.87
CA ASP A 264 15.04 -16.03 1.33
C ASP A 264 13.51 -16.11 1.06
N VAL A 265 12.77 -14.99 1.17
CA VAL A 265 11.36 -14.92 0.75
C VAL A 265 11.23 -15.21 -0.75
N LEU A 266 12.05 -14.56 -1.58
CA LEU A 266 11.96 -14.67 -3.04
C LEU A 266 12.41 -16.04 -3.56
N THR A 267 13.36 -16.70 -2.89
CA THR A 267 13.86 -18.03 -3.24
C THR A 267 13.04 -19.16 -2.64
N GLY A 268 12.10 -18.85 -1.73
CA GLY A 268 11.34 -19.86 -1.00
C GLY A 268 12.17 -20.62 0.04
N GLU A 269 13.30 -20.06 0.47
CA GLU A 269 14.22 -20.63 1.46
C GLU A 269 13.78 -20.36 2.91
N ILE A 270 12.62 -19.75 3.14
CA ILE A 270 12.06 -19.52 4.48
C ILE A 270 11.29 -20.75 4.96
N ASP A 271 11.72 -21.30 6.08
CA ASP A 271 10.96 -22.30 6.84
C ASP A 271 9.55 -21.78 7.15
N CYS A 272 8.56 -22.34 6.44
CA CYS A 272 7.17 -22.29 6.86
C CYS A 272 7.08 -23.03 8.19
N ARG A 273 7.03 -22.31 9.32
CA ARG A 273 6.47 -22.91 10.54
C ARG A 273 4.99 -23.19 10.25
N SER A 274 4.69 -24.44 9.88
CA SER A 274 3.38 -25.01 10.15
C SER A 274 3.11 -24.78 11.63
N LYS A 275 1.98 -24.15 11.93
CA LYS A 275 1.45 -24.11 13.29
C LYS A 275 1.18 -25.57 13.69
N ASP A 276 1.89 -26.04 14.71
CA ASP A 276 1.30 -26.99 15.65
C ASP A 276 0.16 -26.28 16.40
#